data_AF-A0A2I1HLX5-F1
#
_entry.id   AF-A0A2I1HLX5-F1
#
_cell.length_a   1.000
_cell.length_b   1.000
_cell.length_c   1.000
_cell.angle_alpha   90.00
_cell.angle_beta   90.00
_cell.angle_gamma   90.00
#
_symmetry.space_group_name_H-M   'P 1'
#
loop_
_entity.id
_entity.type
_entity.pdbx_description
1 polymer ?
#
loop_
_entity_poly.entity_id
_entity_poly.type
_entity_poly.pdbx_seq_one_letter_code
_entity_poly.pdbx_strand_id
1 'polypeptide(L)'
;MSDDLFKNICKGEVKSLVLIKVKHTNEIFGGYSSIGFNSIGDRLLRNEYNGYRFYYSSDNFIFSFENDEDTQNMKISRVINYDKAISICNQYGFSFGKNSLNMCGNMLLVDNANNIYEDNVNTNSEYYIEEIETFVVTKQ
;
A
#
# COMPACT_ATOMS: atom_id res chain seq x y z
N MET A 1 -5.95 4.68 12.98
CA MET A 1 -4.62 5.34 13.00
C MET A 1 -4.70 6.60 12.14
N SER A 2 -4.08 7.72 12.51
CA SER A 2 -4.01 8.90 11.61
C SER A 2 -2.88 8.76 10.59
N ASP A 3 -2.95 9.48 9.47
CA ASP A 3 -1.91 9.48 8.44
C ASP A 3 -0.54 9.89 9.02
N ASP A 4 -0.49 10.95 9.82
CA ASP A 4 0.75 11.42 10.44
C ASP A 4 1.35 10.40 11.41
N LEU A 5 0.51 9.71 12.17
CA LEU A 5 0.98 8.65 13.06
C LEU A 5 1.54 7.48 12.25
N PHE A 6 0.86 7.06 11.18
CA PHE A 6 1.36 6.02 10.28
C PHE A 6 2.72 6.43 9.67
N LYS A 7 2.82 7.66 9.14
CA LYS A 7 4.06 8.21 8.57
C LYS A 7 5.22 8.20 9.56
N ASN A 8 4.95 8.54 10.82
CA ASN A 8 5.97 8.55 11.87
C ASN A 8 6.45 7.15 12.25
N ILE A 9 5.55 6.16 12.29
CA ILE A 9 5.89 4.76 12.58
C ILE A 9 6.64 4.12 11.40
N CYS A 10 6.14 4.33 10.19
CA CYS A 10 6.63 3.72 8.94
C CYS A 10 7.59 4.65 8.18
N LYS A 11 8.51 5.31 8.89
CA LYS A 11 9.46 6.27 8.31
C LYS A 11 10.73 5.58 7.79
N GLY A 12 11.23 6.05 6.67
CA GLY A 12 12.50 5.66 6.08
C GLY A 12 12.40 4.52 5.07
N GLU A 13 13.55 4.17 4.49
CA GLU A 13 13.69 3.05 3.57
C GLU A 13 13.75 1.73 4.36
N VAL A 14 12.59 1.28 4.85
CA VAL A 14 12.43 0.03 5.60
C VAL A 14 11.47 -0.90 4.90
N LYS A 15 11.82 -2.18 4.78
CA LYS A 15 10.90 -3.18 4.22
C LYS A 15 9.73 -3.33 5.15
N SER A 16 8.53 -3.12 4.65
CA SER A 16 7.33 -3.04 5.49
C SER A 16 6.19 -3.84 4.89
N LEU A 17 5.48 -4.56 5.77
CA LEU A 17 4.20 -5.18 5.49
C LEU A 17 3.12 -4.37 6.21
N VAL A 18 2.00 -4.13 5.55
CA VAL A 18 0.79 -3.56 6.15
C VAL A 18 -0.37 -4.53 5.99
N LEU A 19 -1.15 -4.69 7.07
CA LEU A 19 -2.40 -5.45 7.12
C LEU A 19 -3.51 -4.48 7.53
N ILE A 20 -4.62 -4.49 6.79
CA ILE A 20 -5.76 -3.59 7.00
C ILE A 20 -7.03 -4.44 7.04
N LYS A 21 -7.71 -4.43 8.18
CA LYS A 21 -9.08 -4.94 8.30
C LYS A 21 -10.07 -3.79 8.06
N VAL A 22 -11.08 -4.02 7.24
CA VAL A 22 -12.10 -3.03 6.92
C VAL A 22 -13.40 -3.29 7.68
N LYS A 23 -14.21 -2.24 7.89
CA LYS A 23 -15.50 -2.33 8.57
C LYS A 23 -16.56 -2.98 7.69
N HIS A 24 -17.55 -3.59 8.33
CA HIS A 24 -18.76 -4.15 7.71
C HIS A 24 -18.56 -5.37 6.80
N THR A 25 -17.32 -5.72 6.48
CA THR A 25 -16.95 -6.97 5.81
C THR A 25 -15.89 -7.69 6.65
N ASN A 26 -15.60 -8.94 6.31
CA ASN A 26 -14.48 -9.67 6.90
C ASN A 26 -13.20 -9.52 6.04
N GLU A 27 -13.23 -8.70 4.99
CA GLU A 27 -12.12 -8.59 4.07
C GLU A 27 -10.89 -7.98 4.76
N ILE A 28 -9.73 -8.51 4.38
CA ILE A 28 -8.44 -7.99 4.81
C ILE A 28 -7.67 -7.62 3.56
N PHE A 29 -7.19 -6.39 3.52
CA PHE A 29 -6.28 -5.90 2.48
C PHE A 29 -4.88 -5.75 3.06
N GLY A 30 -3.89 -5.79 2.20
CA GLY A 30 -2.54 -5.52 2.65
C GLY A 30 -1.57 -5.32 1.50
N GLY A 31 -0.35 -5.01 1.87
CA GLY A 31 0.71 -4.89 0.91
C GLY A 31 2.08 -4.91 1.54
N TYR A 32 3.03 -5.39 0.76
CA TYR A 32 4.44 -5.38 1.09
C TYR A 32 5.16 -4.35 0.22
N SER A 33 5.90 -3.46 0.86
CA SER A 33 6.83 -2.55 0.21
C SER A 33 8.26 -2.91 0.59
N SER A 34 9.11 -3.17 -0.40
CA SER A 34 10.54 -3.44 -0.18
C SER A 34 11.36 -2.18 0.12
N ILE A 35 10.75 -1.00 -0.02
CA ILE A 35 11.39 0.32 0.10
C ILE A 35 10.73 1.22 1.15
N GLY A 36 9.71 0.72 1.85
CA GLY A 36 8.93 1.48 2.83
C GLY A 36 7.82 2.32 2.20
N PHE A 37 7.29 3.26 2.97
CA PHE A 37 6.11 4.07 2.59
C PHE A 37 6.35 5.57 2.63
N ASN A 38 7.21 6.04 3.53
CA ASN A 38 7.41 7.46 3.79
C ASN A 38 8.89 7.76 4.02
N SER A 39 9.32 8.98 3.70
CA SER A 39 10.71 9.42 3.90
C SER A 39 11.75 8.48 3.25
N ILE A 40 11.44 7.93 2.07
CA ILE A 40 12.22 6.90 1.36
C ILE A 40 13.56 7.45 0.79
N GLY A 41 13.75 8.77 0.78
CA GLY A 41 14.94 9.42 0.23
C GLY A 41 14.99 9.36 -1.29
N ASP A 42 15.78 10.23 -1.91
CA ASP A 42 15.65 10.48 -3.36
C ASP A 42 16.34 9.44 -4.25
N ARG A 43 17.07 8.48 -3.69
CA ARG A 43 17.80 7.44 -4.45
C ARG A 43 16.88 6.61 -5.34
N LEU A 44 15.68 6.31 -4.84
CA LEU A 44 14.68 5.52 -5.53
C LEU A 44 13.64 6.38 -6.25
N LEU A 45 13.73 7.71 -6.15
CA LEU A 45 12.83 8.63 -6.84
C LEU A 45 12.99 8.46 -8.36
N ARG A 46 11.86 8.40 -9.06
CA ARG A 46 11.82 8.30 -10.53
C ARG A 46 11.06 9.43 -11.18
N ASN A 47 10.04 9.94 -10.50
CA ASN A 47 9.21 11.00 -11.04
C ASN A 47 8.62 11.84 -9.89
N GLU A 48 8.42 13.13 -10.16
CA GLU A 48 7.70 14.04 -9.28
C GLU A 48 6.81 14.96 -10.13
N TYR A 49 5.50 14.89 -9.93
CA TYR A 49 4.54 15.78 -10.60
C TYR A 49 3.26 15.94 -9.77
N ASN A 50 2.62 17.12 -9.85
CA ASN A 50 1.36 17.43 -9.16
C ASN A 50 1.37 17.13 -7.65
N GLY A 51 2.51 17.33 -6.97
CA GLY A 51 2.66 17.04 -5.54
C GLY A 51 2.77 15.56 -5.17
N TYR A 52 2.93 14.68 -6.17
CA TYR A 52 3.23 13.26 -5.98
C TYR A 52 4.68 12.98 -6.28
N ARG A 53 5.34 12.23 -5.39
CA ARG A 53 6.68 11.67 -5.61
C ARG A 53 6.55 10.16 -5.83
N PHE A 54 7.14 9.64 -6.90
CA PHE A 54 7.05 8.25 -7.30
C PHE A 54 8.38 7.54 -7.13
N TYR A 55 8.35 6.36 -6.50
CA TYR A 55 9.54 5.62 -6.13
C TYR A 55 9.57 4.25 -6.79
N TYR A 56 10.78 3.88 -7.22
CA TYR A 56 11.09 2.62 -7.87
C TYR A 56 11.08 1.45 -6.88
N SER A 57 10.34 0.39 -7.22
CA SER A 57 10.52 -0.95 -6.64
C SER A 57 10.02 -2.02 -7.59
N SER A 58 10.77 -3.12 -7.71
CA SER A 58 10.38 -4.33 -8.45
C SER A 58 9.70 -5.39 -7.58
N ASP A 59 9.82 -5.27 -6.26
CA ASP A 59 9.51 -6.35 -5.32
C ASP A 59 8.23 -6.10 -4.51
N ASN A 60 7.51 -5.02 -4.82
CA ASN A 60 6.27 -4.68 -4.13
C ASN A 60 5.11 -5.55 -4.61
N PHE A 61 4.20 -5.85 -3.70
CA PHE A 61 2.94 -6.50 -4.02
C PHE A 61 1.86 -6.07 -3.03
N ILE A 62 0.62 -6.09 -3.49
CA ILE A 62 -0.59 -5.94 -2.68
C ILE A 62 -1.36 -7.24 -2.69
N PHE A 63 -2.19 -7.46 -1.69
CA PHE A 63 -2.99 -8.68 -1.55
C PHE A 63 -4.31 -8.40 -0.85
N SER A 64 -5.23 -9.35 -1.00
CA SER A 64 -6.48 -9.38 -0.26
C SER A 64 -6.85 -10.80 0.15
N PHE A 65 -7.54 -10.89 1.29
CA PHE A 65 -8.19 -12.09 1.80
C PHE A 65 -9.69 -11.83 1.91
N GLU A 66 -10.52 -12.83 1.57
CA GLU A 66 -11.97 -12.72 1.73
C GLU A 66 -12.40 -12.66 3.21
N ASN A 67 -11.63 -13.34 4.07
CA ASN A 67 -11.81 -13.38 5.53
C ASN A 67 -10.53 -13.91 6.21
N ASP A 68 -10.57 -14.02 7.54
CA ASP A 68 -9.48 -14.49 8.40
C ASP A 68 -9.17 -16.00 8.28
N GLU A 69 -10.06 -16.79 7.67
CA GLU A 69 -9.85 -18.22 7.38
C GLU A 69 -9.30 -18.47 5.97
N ASP A 70 -9.21 -17.42 5.13
CA ASP A 70 -8.82 -17.53 3.73
C ASP A 70 -7.32 -17.81 3.57
N THR A 71 -6.99 -19.08 3.33
CA THR A 71 -5.62 -19.53 3.04
C THR A 71 -5.44 -20.02 1.61
N GLN A 72 -6.51 -20.05 0.81
CA GLN A 72 -6.51 -20.68 -0.53
C GLN A 72 -6.94 -19.72 -1.64
N ASN A 73 -7.76 -18.71 -1.34
CA ASN A 73 -8.30 -17.76 -2.30
C ASN A 73 -7.65 -16.38 -2.20
N MET A 74 -6.57 -16.26 -1.41
CA MET A 74 -5.77 -15.05 -1.32
C MET A 74 -5.40 -14.56 -2.72
N LYS A 75 -5.77 -13.32 -3.01
CA LYS A 75 -5.41 -12.65 -4.26
C LYS A 75 -4.14 -11.86 -4.02
N ILE A 76 -3.20 -11.96 -4.95
CA ILE A 76 -1.98 -11.17 -4.96
C ILE A 76 -1.93 -10.39 -6.27
N SER A 77 -1.59 -9.12 -6.17
CA SER A 77 -1.23 -8.27 -7.29
C SER A 77 0.20 -7.75 -7.13
N ARG A 78 1.09 -8.14 -8.04
CA ARG A 78 2.47 -7.65 -8.07
C ARG A 78 2.57 -6.31 -8.80
N VAL A 79 3.56 -5.51 -8.45
CA VAL A 79 3.86 -4.28 -9.20
C VAL A 79 4.23 -4.65 -10.64
N ILE A 80 3.71 -3.91 -11.62
CA ILE A 80 4.05 -4.05 -13.05
C ILE A 80 4.71 -2.79 -13.61
N ASN A 81 4.39 -1.61 -13.04
CA ASN A 81 5.08 -0.36 -13.34
C ASN A 81 6.00 0.03 -12.18
N TYR A 82 7.24 -0.47 -12.24
CA TYR A 82 8.21 -0.35 -11.16
C TYR A 82 8.53 1.09 -10.79
N ASP A 83 8.56 2.01 -11.74
CA ASP A 83 8.90 3.43 -11.51
C ASP A 83 7.85 4.17 -10.66
N LYS A 84 6.67 3.55 -10.46
CA LYS A 84 5.55 4.12 -9.70
C LYS A 84 5.09 3.23 -8.56
N ALA A 85 5.92 2.28 -8.12
CA ALA A 85 5.56 1.27 -7.14
C ALA A 85 4.98 1.88 -5.84
N ILE A 86 5.62 2.91 -5.31
CA ILE A 86 5.11 3.72 -4.19
C ILE A 86 4.93 5.16 -4.64
N SER A 87 3.83 5.77 -4.23
CA SER A 87 3.63 7.21 -4.36
C SER A 87 3.49 7.88 -3.00
N ILE A 88 4.19 8.97 -2.80
CA ILE A 88 4.10 9.80 -1.59
C ILE A 88 3.42 11.11 -1.94
N CYS A 89 2.38 11.47 -1.19
CA CYS A 89 1.78 12.79 -1.19
C CYS A 89 1.34 13.14 0.25
N ASN A 90 1.03 14.42 0.49
CA ASN A 90 0.66 14.88 1.83
C ASN A 90 -0.66 14.30 2.34
N GLN A 91 -1.53 13.83 1.43
CA GLN A 91 -2.90 13.40 1.74
C GLN A 91 -3.01 11.94 2.19
N TYR A 92 -1.97 11.13 2.05
CA TYR A 92 -2.05 9.68 2.30
C TYR A 92 -1.11 9.23 3.40
N GLY A 93 -1.55 8.29 4.24
CA GLY A 93 -0.68 7.55 5.17
C GLY A 93 0.31 6.66 4.41
N PHE A 94 -0.19 5.91 3.42
CA PHE A 94 0.60 5.18 2.42
C PHE A 94 -0.15 5.11 1.09
N SER A 95 0.58 4.86 0.01
CA SER A 95 -0.02 4.57 -1.29
C SER A 95 0.87 3.65 -2.13
N PHE A 96 0.34 2.45 -2.39
CA PHE A 96 0.82 1.57 -3.44
C PHE A 96 0.26 2.06 -4.76
N GLY A 97 1.15 2.47 -5.67
CA GLY A 97 0.81 2.76 -7.06
C GLY A 97 -0.40 3.66 -7.26
N LYS A 98 -0.34 4.93 -6.81
CA LYS A 98 -1.36 5.97 -7.05
C LYS A 98 -2.79 5.39 -7.15
N ASN A 99 -3.26 4.88 -6.03
CA ASN A 99 -4.60 4.34 -5.77
C ASN A 99 -4.75 2.81 -5.80
N SER A 100 -3.79 2.04 -6.32
CA SER A 100 -3.91 0.57 -6.32
C SER A 100 -4.20 0.01 -4.92
N LEU A 101 -3.61 0.61 -3.88
CA LEU A 101 -4.04 0.49 -2.49
C LEU A 101 -3.54 1.71 -1.69
N ASN A 102 -4.42 2.57 -1.18
CA ASN A 102 -4.01 3.75 -0.42
C ASN A 102 -4.88 4.04 0.80
N MET A 103 -4.22 4.55 1.85
CA MET A 103 -4.87 5.01 3.07
C MET A 103 -4.93 6.54 3.08
N CYS A 104 -6.13 7.08 3.33
CA CYS A 104 -6.40 8.50 3.52
C CYS A 104 -7.25 8.68 4.78
N GLY A 105 -6.62 9.13 5.88
CA GLY A 105 -7.26 9.19 7.18
C GLY A 105 -7.74 7.80 7.65
N ASN A 106 -9.05 7.63 7.80
CA ASN A 106 -9.66 6.35 8.17
C ASN A 106 -10.27 5.59 6.97
N MET A 107 -9.98 6.04 5.75
CA MET A 107 -10.47 5.44 4.50
C MET A 107 -9.37 4.66 3.80
N LEU A 108 -9.74 3.51 3.24
CA LEU A 108 -8.92 2.71 2.36
C LEU A 108 -9.55 2.73 0.96
N LEU A 109 -8.78 3.14 -0.05
CA LEU A 109 -9.18 3.05 -1.45
C LEU A 109 -8.42 1.89 -2.10
N VAL A 110 -9.17 1.06 -2.83
CA VAL A 110 -8.66 -0.10 -3.57
C VAL A 110 -9.09 0.07 -5.04
N ASP A 111 -8.31 0.83 -5.79
CA ASP A 111 -8.61 1.19 -7.18
C ASP A 111 -7.33 1.20 -8.04
N ASN A 112 -7.22 0.23 -8.94
CA ASN A 112 -6.06 0.09 -9.82
C ASN A 112 -6.22 0.83 -11.17
N ALA A 113 -6.98 1.93 -11.24
CA ALA A 113 -7.20 2.70 -12.47
C ALA A 113 -5.93 3.10 -13.26
N ASN A 114 -4.78 3.22 -12.59
CA ASN A 114 -3.51 3.59 -13.23
C ASN A 114 -2.70 2.40 -13.78
N ASN A 115 -3.18 1.15 -13.60
CA ASN A 115 -2.52 -0.08 -14.03
C ASN A 115 -1.05 -0.15 -13.57
N ILE A 116 -0.79 0.19 -12.29
CA ILE A 116 0.57 0.15 -11.72
C ILE A 116 0.88 -1.21 -11.13
N TYR A 117 -0.14 -1.92 -10.64
CA TYR A 117 -0.08 -3.29 -10.15
C TYR A 117 -0.92 -4.19 -11.07
N GLU A 118 -0.73 -5.51 -10.98
CA GLU A 118 -1.68 -6.49 -11.52
C GLU A 118 -3.08 -6.25 -10.95
N ASP A 119 -4.14 -6.67 -11.64
CA ASP A 119 -5.52 -6.26 -11.32
C ASP A 119 -6.31 -7.25 -10.44
N ASN A 120 -5.63 -8.22 -9.83
CA ASN A 120 -6.27 -9.31 -9.07
C ASN A 120 -6.95 -8.84 -7.78
N VAL A 121 -6.45 -7.77 -7.14
CA VAL A 121 -6.96 -7.23 -5.87
C VAL A 121 -8.00 -6.10 -6.07
N ASN A 122 -8.15 -5.60 -7.29
CA ASN A 122 -8.94 -4.40 -7.55
C ASN A 122 -10.44 -4.63 -7.31
N THR A 123 -11.03 -3.84 -6.42
CA THR A 123 -12.48 -3.86 -6.13
C THR A 123 -13.19 -2.58 -6.60
N ASN A 124 -12.45 -1.59 -7.13
CA ASN A 124 -12.95 -0.27 -7.49
C ASN A 124 -13.81 0.35 -6.38
N SER A 125 -13.41 0.19 -5.13
CA SER A 125 -14.23 0.49 -3.95
C SER A 125 -13.45 1.25 -2.87
N GLU A 126 -14.21 1.97 -2.04
CA GLU A 126 -13.74 2.64 -0.84
C GLU A 126 -14.26 1.93 0.41
N TYR A 127 -13.41 1.78 1.40
CA TYR A 127 -13.71 1.12 2.66
C TYR A 127 -13.33 2.00 3.85
N TYR A 128 -13.99 1.78 4.99
CA TYR A 128 -13.55 2.35 6.26
C TYR A 128 -12.66 1.36 7.00
N ILE A 129 -11.52 1.83 7.49
CA ILE A 129 -10.56 1.02 8.23
C ILE A 129 -11.12 0.72 9.64
N GLU A 130 -11.14 -0.56 10.01
CA GLU A 130 -11.39 -1.04 11.36
C GLU A 130 -10.08 -1.09 12.15
N GLU A 131 -9.07 -1.75 11.56
CA GLU A 131 -7.78 -2.00 12.19
C GLU A 131 -6.66 -1.95 11.16
N ILE A 132 -5.47 -1.52 11.59
CA ILE A 132 -4.27 -1.50 10.76
C ILE A 132 -3.05 -1.91 11.59
N GLU A 133 -2.31 -2.88 11.06
CA GLU A 133 -1.07 -3.37 11.64
C GLU A 133 0.08 -3.19 10.64
N THR A 134 1.26 -2.86 11.15
CA THR A 134 2.46 -2.70 10.32
C THR A 134 3.63 -3.47 10.90
N PHE A 135 4.40 -4.10 10.02
CA PHE A 135 5.52 -4.95 10.40
C PHE A 135 6.75 -4.58 9.58
N VAL A 136 7.89 -4.45 10.26
CA VAL A 136 9.19 -4.36 9.57
C VAL A 136 9.66 -5.76 9.22
N VAL A 137 9.96 -5.97 7.94
CA VAL A 137 10.38 -7.27 7.40
C VAL A 137 11.90 -7.33 7.34
N THR A 138 12.49 -8.30 8.02
CA THR A 138 13.93 -8.59 7.94
C THR A 138 14.15 -9.85 7.11
N LYS A 139 15.24 -9.87 6.33
CA LYS A 139 15.65 -11.11 5.66
C LYS A 139 16.26 -12.02 6.73
N GLN A 140 15.82 -13.27 6.78
CA GLN A 140 16.51 -14.34 7.50
C GLN A 140 17.71 -14.84 6.70
#